data_AF-A0AAT9HXW1-F1
#
_entry.id   AF-A0AAT9HXW1-F1
#
_cell.length_a   1.000
_cell.length_b   1.000
_cell.length_c   1.000
_cell.angle_alpha   90.00
_cell.angle_beta   90.00
_cell.angle_gamma   90.00
#
_symmetry.space_group_name_H-M   'P 1'
#
loop_
_entity.id
_entity.type
_entity.pdbx_description
1 polymer ?
#
loop_
_entity_poly.entity_id
_entity_poly.type
_entity_poly.pdbx_seq_one_letter_code
_entity_poly.pdbx_strand_id
1 'polypeptide(L)'
;MSTAVVAAFAFLSTGPSASQASAATANAVNWSDEFDGPAGSAPDSRKWTFENGGSGNGNHELQYYRDSRDNAALDGNGNLVITARKNTDPGLQCWYGACQYTSARLNTAKTFTQAYGHFEARIKVPRGQGMWPAFWMLGDDLGSAGWPNSGEIDIMENVGYEPNTVHGTIHGPGYSGGGGIGSAYSLPNGAAFADGFHVFAVDWSPEKITWSVDGTTYQTRTPPTWAAGSGCTTTRSSSSSTSPSAATGPAARTAPPRSRSRW
;
A
#
# COMPACT_ATOMS: atom_id res chain seq x y z
N MET A 1 73.83 -38.38 15.62
CA MET A 1 72.66 -37.89 16.37
C MET A 1 72.17 -36.62 15.68
N SER A 2 70.94 -36.72 15.16
CA SER A 2 70.01 -35.72 14.61
C SER A 2 70.51 -34.44 13.93
N THR A 3 70.40 -34.41 12.61
CA THR A 3 70.29 -33.20 11.77
C THR A 3 68.80 -32.83 11.65
N ALA A 4 68.40 -31.64 12.12
CA ALA A 4 67.03 -31.15 11.96
C ALA A 4 66.93 -30.25 10.73
N VAL A 5 66.04 -30.60 9.80
CA VAL A 5 65.65 -29.78 8.64
C VAL A 5 64.47 -28.91 9.08
N VAL A 6 64.62 -27.58 9.04
CA VAL A 6 63.53 -26.63 9.25
C VAL A 6 62.96 -26.27 7.87
N ALA A 7 61.77 -26.75 7.57
CA ALA A 7 61.00 -26.33 6.40
C ALA A 7 60.21 -25.06 6.75
N ALA A 8 60.48 -23.96 6.06
CA ALA A 8 59.70 -22.73 6.16
C ALA A 8 58.45 -22.86 5.27
N PHE A 9 57.26 -22.94 5.89
CA PHE A 9 55.99 -22.83 5.18
C PHE A 9 55.64 -21.35 5.00
N ALA A 10 55.62 -20.88 3.75
CA ALA A 10 55.05 -19.59 3.39
C ALA A 10 53.53 -19.70 3.43
N PHE A 11 52.90 -19.07 4.43
CA PHE A 11 51.44 -18.87 4.45
C PHE A 11 51.10 -17.72 3.50
N LEU A 12 50.52 -18.02 2.34
CA LEU A 12 49.80 -17.01 1.57
C LEU A 12 48.50 -16.67 2.31
N SER A 13 48.46 -15.50 2.94
CA SER A 13 47.23 -14.93 3.47
C SER A 13 46.36 -14.48 2.31
N THR A 14 45.39 -15.31 1.90
CA THR A 14 44.28 -14.87 1.07
C THR A 14 43.38 -13.97 1.92
N GLY A 15 43.63 -12.67 1.89
CA GLY A 15 42.71 -11.68 2.47
C GLY A 15 41.33 -11.81 1.81
N PRO A 16 40.24 -11.52 2.54
CA PRO A 16 38.91 -11.59 1.96
C PRO A 16 38.82 -10.58 0.82
N SER A 17 38.53 -11.06 -0.39
CA SER A 17 38.10 -10.20 -1.50
C SER A 17 36.88 -9.44 -1.02
N ALA A 18 37.06 -8.15 -0.73
CA ALA A 18 35.95 -7.24 -0.55
C ALA A 18 35.14 -7.25 -1.84
N SER A 19 34.01 -7.94 -1.82
CA SER A 19 32.97 -7.84 -2.84
C SER A 19 32.68 -6.35 -2.97
N GLN A 20 33.00 -5.78 -4.14
CA GLN A 20 32.45 -4.49 -4.53
C GLN A 20 30.93 -4.69 -4.62
N ALA A 21 30.24 -4.40 -3.52
CA ALA A 21 28.84 -4.05 -3.59
C ALA A 21 28.77 -2.90 -4.59
N SER A 22 28.17 -3.16 -5.76
CA SER A 22 27.85 -2.14 -6.74
C SER A 22 27.09 -1.05 -5.98
N ALA A 23 27.72 0.10 -5.80
CA ALA A 23 27.06 1.28 -5.30
C ALA A 23 25.97 1.61 -6.33
N ALA A 24 24.76 1.14 -6.06
CA ALA A 24 23.57 1.62 -6.72
C ALA A 24 23.67 3.14 -6.67
N THR A 25 23.63 3.79 -7.84
CA THR A 25 23.57 5.25 -7.94
C THR A 25 22.54 5.74 -6.93
N ALA A 26 23.00 6.48 -5.92
CA ALA A 26 22.12 7.00 -4.88
C ALA A 26 21.08 7.89 -5.57
N ASN A 27 19.90 7.33 -5.82
CA ASN A 27 18.76 8.08 -6.31
C ASN A 27 18.47 9.16 -5.27
N ALA A 28 18.20 10.38 -5.72
CA ALA A 28 17.83 11.46 -4.81
C ALA A 28 16.55 11.07 -4.07
N VAL A 29 16.64 10.94 -2.74
CA VAL A 29 15.48 10.68 -1.89
C VAL A 29 14.70 11.99 -1.75
N ASN A 30 13.53 12.05 -2.40
CA ASN A 30 12.68 13.24 -2.36
C ASN A 30 11.84 13.32 -1.08
N TRP A 31 11.57 12.17 -0.47
CA TRP A 31 10.78 12.05 0.75
C TRP A 31 11.09 10.72 1.42
N SER A 32 11.23 10.72 2.75
CA SER A 32 11.30 9.49 3.54
C SER A 32 10.79 9.74 4.95
N ASP A 33 10.46 8.66 5.67
CA ASP A 33 10.24 8.70 7.11
C ASP A 33 10.86 7.47 7.77
N GLU A 34 11.94 7.68 8.52
CA GLU A 34 12.66 6.62 9.23
C GLU A 34 12.00 6.26 10.57
N PHE A 35 10.92 6.97 10.94
CA PHE A 35 10.16 6.74 12.17
C PHE A 35 11.00 6.82 13.46
N ASP A 36 12.06 7.63 13.43
CA ASP A 36 12.88 7.93 14.60
C ASP A 36 12.09 8.75 15.63
N GLY A 37 12.15 8.31 16.89
CA GLY A 37 11.53 9.00 18.01
C GLY A 37 11.30 8.07 19.20
N PRO A 38 11.02 8.62 20.40
CA PRO A 38 10.84 7.81 21.59
C PRO A 38 9.56 6.97 21.52
N ALA A 39 9.57 5.81 22.19
CA ALA A 39 8.43 4.91 22.26
C ALA A 39 7.15 5.62 22.74
N GLY A 40 6.03 5.34 22.06
CA GLY A 40 4.73 5.96 22.34
C GLY A 40 4.49 7.30 21.63
N SER A 41 5.48 7.83 20.91
CA SER A 41 5.33 9.07 20.15
C SER A 41 4.37 8.92 18.97
N ALA A 42 3.77 10.04 18.57
CA ALA A 42 2.99 10.12 17.34
C ALA A 42 3.89 10.06 16.10
N PRO A 43 3.40 9.52 14.98
CA PRO A 43 3.98 9.78 13.65
C PRO A 43 4.02 11.28 13.36
N ASP A 44 5.00 11.73 12.57
CA ASP A 44 5.16 13.15 12.25
C ASP A 44 3.93 13.68 11.52
N SER A 45 3.18 14.58 12.16
CA SER A 45 1.95 15.15 11.61
C SER A 45 2.18 16.07 10.42
N ARG A 46 3.44 16.44 10.13
CA ARG A 46 3.81 17.15 8.89
C ARG A 46 3.90 16.21 7.69
N LYS A 47 3.92 14.90 7.92
CA LYS A 47 4.03 13.83 6.92
C LYS A 47 2.79 12.94 6.84
N TRP A 48 2.13 12.71 7.98
CA TRP A 48 1.04 11.73 8.07
C TRP A 48 -0.25 12.35 8.59
N THR A 49 -1.35 12.01 7.92
CA THR A 49 -2.72 12.31 8.33
C THR A 49 -3.44 11.00 8.69
N PHE A 50 -4.13 10.99 9.84
CA PHE A 50 -4.96 9.87 10.26
C PHE A 50 -6.34 9.91 9.61
N GLU A 51 -6.81 8.76 9.14
CA GLU A 51 -8.22 8.54 8.82
C GLU A 51 -8.95 7.99 10.03
N ASN A 52 -10.17 8.50 10.27
CA ASN A 52 -11.00 8.09 11.38
C ASN A 52 -12.35 7.59 10.88
N GLY A 53 -12.78 6.42 11.34
CA GLY A 53 -14.10 5.87 11.01
C GLY A 53 -14.14 4.34 10.93
N GLY A 54 -15.36 3.82 10.94
CA GLY A 54 -15.66 2.38 10.83
C GLY A 54 -16.80 2.11 9.85
N SER A 55 -16.78 2.78 8.69
CA SER A 55 -17.80 2.64 7.63
C SER A 55 -17.67 1.35 6.81
N GLY A 56 -16.60 0.58 7.05
CA GLY A 56 -16.31 -0.65 6.31
C GLY A 56 -15.49 -0.43 5.03
N ASN A 57 -15.20 0.83 4.69
CA ASN A 57 -14.26 1.25 3.63
C ASN A 57 -14.48 0.59 2.26
N GLY A 58 -15.72 0.24 1.92
CA GLY A 58 -16.07 -0.42 0.66
C GLY A 58 -15.89 -1.94 0.65
N ASN A 59 -15.27 -2.51 1.70
CA ASN A 59 -14.87 -3.93 1.76
C ASN A 59 -15.49 -4.70 2.94
N HIS A 60 -16.52 -4.14 3.59
CA HIS A 60 -17.11 -4.70 4.82
C HIS A 60 -16.09 -4.90 5.95
N GLU A 61 -15.09 -4.03 6.02
CA GLU A 61 -14.05 -4.07 7.05
C GLU A 61 -14.63 -3.88 8.46
N LEU A 62 -14.05 -4.57 9.46
CA LEU A 62 -14.64 -4.64 10.81
C LEU A 62 -14.06 -3.62 11.79
N GLN A 63 -12.91 -3.02 11.48
CA GLN A 63 -12.22 -2.10 12.37
C GLN A 63 -12.76 -0.68 12.29
N TYR A 64 -12.69 0.01 13.41
CA TYR A 64 -12.74 1.46 13.47
C TYR A 64 -11.30 2.00 13.43
N TYR A 65 -10.96 2.80 12.42
CA TYR A 65 -9.68 3.51 12.38
C TYR A 65 -9.69 4.72 13.31
N ARG A 66 -8.61 4.90 14.09
CA ARG A 66 -8.49 5.93 15.12
C ARG A 66 -7.12 6.59 15.12
N ASP A 67 -7.10 7.90 15.30
CA ASP A 67 -5.92 8.65 15.78
C ASP A 67 -5.75 8.44 17.29
N SER A 68 -5.26 7.26 17.66
CA SER A 68 -4.89 6.93 19.04
C SER A 68 -3.50 6.31 19.05
N ARG A 69 -2.71 6.63 20.08
CA ARG A 69 -1.39 6.01 20.30
C ARG A 69 -1.47 4.52 20.62
N ASP A 70 -2.64 4.03 21.04
CA ASP A 70 -2.88 2.59 21.14
C ASP A 70 -2.88 1.91 19.77
N ASN A 71 -3.34 2.60 18.73
CA ASN A 71 -3.47 2.05 17.39
C ASN A 71 -2.31 2.42 16.46
N ALA A 72 -1.61 3.54 16.68
CA ALA A 72 -0.40 3.91 15.96
C ALA A 72 0.57 4.71 16.83
N ALA A 73 1.77 4.19 17.05
CA ALA A 73 2.82 4.91 17.75
C ALA A 73 4.21 4.42 17.29
N LEU A 74 5.22 5.26 17.54
CA LEU A 74 6.62 4.85 17.39
C LEU A 74 7.01 3.89 18.51
N ASP A 75 7.87 2.91 18.23
CA ASP A 75 8.32 1.92 19.21
C ASP A 75 9.60 2.28 19.98
N GLY A 76 10.27 3.38 19.60
CA GLY A 76 11.57 3.75 20.16
C GLY A 76 12.78 3.13 19.46
N ASN A 77 12.57 2.29 18.45
CA ASN A 77 13.60 1.55 17.71
C ASN A 77 13.53 1.83 16.19
N GLY A 78 13.01 3.00 15.80
CA GLY A 78 12.90 3.41 14.40
C GLY A 78 11.76 2.71 13.65
N ASN A 79 10.67 2.32 14.32
CA ASN A 79 9.51 1.74 13.65
C ASN A 79 8.21 2.47 14.03
N LEU A 80 7.38 2.71 13.02
CA LEU A 80 5.94 2.90 13.22
C LEU A 80 5.28 1.54 13.48
N VAL A 81 4.53 1.45 14.58
CA VAL A 81 3.72 0.27 14.92
C VAL A 81 2.24 0.60 14.78
N ILE A 82 1.61 0.02 13.76
CA ILE A 82 0.14 0.01 13.63
C ILE A 82 -0.40 -1.23 14.33
N THR A 83 -1.25 -1.04 15.33
CA THR A 83 -1.80 -2.12 16.15
C THR A 83 -3.31 -2.26 15.94
N ALA A 84 -3.72 -3.39 15.37
CA ALA A 84 -5.10 -3.83 15.40
C ALA A 84 -5.43 -4.42 16.79
N ARG A 85 -6.54 -4.00 17.40
CA ARG A 85 -6.93 -4.42 18.75
C ARG A 85 -8.41 -4.73 18.83
N LYS A 86 -8.78 -5.65 19.72
CA LYS A 86 -10.17 -5.76 20.19
C LYS A 86 -10.58 -4.43 20.82
N ASN A 87 -11.75 -3.94 20.43
CA ASN A 87 -12.28 -2.71 20.96
C ASN A 87 -12.75 -2.90 22.41
N THR A 88 -12.39 -1.96 23.27
CA THR A 88 -12.87 -1.89 24.66
C THR A 88 -13.72 -0.65 24.92
N ASP A 89 -13.90 0.22 23.92
CA ASP A 89 -14.73 1.42 24.01
C ASP A 89 -16.17 1.11 23.57
N PRO A 90 -17.15 1.03 24.49
CA PRO A 90 -18.53 0.70 24.15
C PRO A 90 -19.23 1.82 23.36
N GLY A 91 -18.67 3.03 23.29
CA GLY A 91 -19.23 4.17 22.57
C GLY A 91 -19.02 4.11 21.06
N LEU A 92 -18.08 3.30 20.58
CA LEU A 92 -17.77 3.27 19.15
C LEU A 92 -18.76 2.46 18.34
N GLN A 93 -19.24 3.09 17.26
CA GLN A 93 -20.18 2.53 16.32
C GLN A 93 -19.53 2.40 14.94
N CYS A 94 -19.65 1.21 14.39
CA CYS A 94 -19.24 0.83 13.05
C CYS A 94 -20.50 0.63 12.22
N TRP A 95 -20.34 0.42 10.91
CA TRP A 95 -21.46 0.21 9.99
C TRP A 95 -22.39 -0.96 10.39
N TYR A 96 -21.90 -1.91 11.19
CA TYR A 96 -22.64 -3.07 11.69
C TYR A 96 -23.10 -2.97 13.17
N GLY A 97 -22.96 -1.80 13.81
CA GLY A 97 -23.30 -1.59 15.23
C GLY A 97 -22.08 -1.38 16.13
N ALA A 98 -22.09 -1.93 17.35
CA ALA A 98 -20.97 -1.75 18.28
C ALA A 98 -19.66 -2.30 17.68
N CYS A 99 -18.66 -1.43 17.54
CA CYS A 99 -17.38 -1.80 16.94
C CYS A 99 -16.68 -2.88 17.77
N GLN A 100 -16.20 -3.92 17.10
CA GLN A 100 -15.46 -5.02 17.74
C GLN A 100 -13.96 -4.85 17.67
N TYR A 101 -13.46 -4.13 16.66
CA TYR A 101 -12.02 -3.98 16.40
C TYR A 101 -11.67 -2.54 16.10
N THR A 102 -10.40 -2.23 16.32
CA THR A 102 -9.85 -0.90 16.14
C THR A 102 -8.47 -1.01 15.55
N SER A 103 -8.09 -0.05 14.71
CA SER A 103 -6.78 -0.02 14.06
C SER A 103 -6.42 1.44 13.73
N ALA A 104 -5.37 1.65 12.93
CA ALA A 104 -5.05 2.94 12.35
C ALA A 104 -4.88 2.84 10.83
N ARG A 105 -5.21 3.93 10.14
CA ARG A 105 -4.96 4.15 8.72
C ARG A 105 -4.37 5.54 8.57
N LEU A 106 -3.21 5.62 7.94
CA LEU A 106 -2.45 6.84 7.77
C LEU A 106 -2.25 7.07 6.27
N ASN A 107 -2.33 8.33 5.84
CA ASN A 107 -2.05 8.73 4.46
C ASN A 107 -1.26 10.03 4.41
N THR A 108 -0.71 10.33 3.24
CA THR A 108 0.09 11.53 2.97
C THR A 108 -0.66 12.57 2.16
N ALA A 109 -1.96 12.38 1.86
CA ALA A 109 -2.70 13.13 0.83
C ALA A 109 -2.71 14.66 1.01
N LYS A 110 -2.49 15.15 2.25
CA LYS A 110 -2.42 16.59 2.57
C LYS A 110 -0.99 17.15 2.64
N THR A 111 0.02 16.31 2.46
CA THR A 111 1.41 16.60 2.84
C THR A 111 2.41 16.25 1.74
N PHE A 112 2.20 15.13 1.04
CA PHE A 112 3.10 14.66 0.01
C PHE A 112 2.34 13.81 -1.01
N THR A 113 2.50 14.16 -2.28
CA THR A 113 2.08 13.40 -3.44
C THR A 113 3.20 13.45 -4.47
N GLN A 114 3.44 12.34 -5.17
CA GLN A 114 4.45 12.26 -6.21
C GLN A 114 3.97 11.32 -7.31
N ALA A 115 4.13 11.75 -8.56
CA ALA A 115 4.04 10.87 -9.71
C ALA A 115 5.43 10.29 -10.03
N TYR A 116 5.47 8.98 -10.29
CA TYR A 116 6.64 8.24 -10.71
C TYR A 116 7.80 8.20 -9.71
N GLY A 117 8.71 7.26 -9.92
CA GLY A 117 9.87 7.03 -9.08
C GLY A 117 9.81 5.68 -8.38
N HIS A 118 10.62 5.56 -7.35
CA HIS A 118 10.74 4.37 -6.52
C HIS A 118 10.01 4.62 -5.20
N PHE A 119 9.06 3.76 -4.86
CA PHE A 119 8.31 3.82 -3.61
C PHE A 119 8.52 2.50 -2.89
N GLU A 120 9.10 2.54 -1.69
CA GLU A 120 9.33 1.35 -0.88
C GLU A 120 8.97 1.57 0.58
N ALA A 121 8.64 0.46 1.25
CA ALA A 121 8.52 0.42 2.69
C ALA A 121 9.07 -0.91 3.22
N ARG A 122 9.82 -0.85 4.32
CA ARG A 122 10.31 -2.03 5.04
C ARG A 122 9.33 -2.40 6.14
N ILE A 123 8.55 -3.47 5.94
CA ILE A 123 7.41 -3.82 6.79
C ILE A 123 7.53 -5.27 7.28
N LYS A 124 7.22 -5.49 8.56
CA LYS A 124 6.89 -6.81 9.10
C LYS A 124 5.38 -6.89 9.30
N VAL A 125 4.72 -7.76 8.55
CA VAL A 125 3.25 -7.89 8.62
C VAL A 125 2.79 -8.64 9.88
N PRO A 126 1.57 -8.41 10.38
CA PRO A 126 0.97 -9.21 11.44
C PRO A 126 0.60 -10.64 11.00
N ARG A 127 0.29 -11.51 11.97
CA ARG A 127 -0.27 -12.85 11.75
C ARG A 127 -1.74 -12.91 12.15
N GLY A 128 -2.49 -13.80 11.51
CA GLY A 128 -3.77 -14.28 12.01
C GLY A 128 -4.91 -14.07 11.03
N GLN A 129 -5.86 -15.01 11.05
CA GLN A 129 -7.09 -14.94 10.26
C GLN A 129 -7.79 -13.58 10.44
N GLY A 130 -8.19 -12.97 9.32
CA GLY A 130 -8.89 -11.69 9.31
C GLY A 130 -7.99 -10.46 9.40
N MET A 131 -6.68 -10.61 9.57
CA MET A 131 -5.73 -9.52 9.39
C MET A 131 -5.56 -9.19 7.91
N TRP A 132 -5.53 -7.90 7.59
CA TRP A 132 -5.31 -7.39 6.23
C TRP A 132 -4.45 -6.12 6.26
N PRO A 133 -3.12 -6.24 6.46
CA PRO A 133 -2.19 -5.13 6.30
C PRO A 133 -2.04 -4.77 4.81
N ALA A 134 -1.93 -3.47 4.53
CA ALA A 134 -1.72 -2.96 3.19
C ALA A 134 -0.74 -1.76 3.19
N PHE A 135 0.08 -1.68 2.14
CA PHE A 135 0.86 -0.52 1.74
C PHE A 135 0.55 -0.23 0.27
N TRP A 136 -0.03 0.93 0.00
CA TRP A 136 -0.73 1.20 -1.25
C TRP A 136 -0.84 2.71 -1.49
N MET A 137 -1.23 3.09 -2.70
CA MET A 137 -1.32 4.48 -3.16
C MET A 137 -2.62 4.72 -3.93
N LEU A 138 -3.15 5.94 -3.84
CA LEU A 138 -4.31 6.42 -4.59
C LEU A 138 -3.94 7.66 -5.41
N GLY A 139 -4.68 7.88 -6.50
CA GLY A 139 -4.62 9.14 -7.24
C GLY A 139 -4.96 10.36 -6.37
N ASP A 140 -4.25 11.48 -6.58
CA ASP A 140 -4.46 12.72 -5.84
C ASP A 140 -5.76 13.45 -6.23
N ASP A 141 -6.39 13.02 -7.32
CA ASP A 141 -7.69 13.48 -7.81
C ASP A 141 -8.87 12.65 -7.28
N LEU A 142 -8.67 11.73 -6.32
CA LEU A 142 -9.71 10.89 -5.71
C LEU A 142 -10.97 11.68 -5.33
N GLY A 143 -10.82 12.86 -4.75
CA GLY A 143 -11.95 13.70 -4.33
C GLY A 143 -12.81 14.22 -5.48
N SER A 144 -12.24 14.38 -6.68
CA SER A 144 -12.94 14.86 -7.88
C SER A 144 -13.33 13.74 -8.84
N ALA A 145 -12.46 12.75 -9.06
CA ALA A 145 -12.66 11.66 -10.00
C ALA A 145 -13.44 10.48 -9.38
N GLY A 146 -13.29 10.30 -8.07
CA GLY A 146 -13.79 9.13 -7.35
C GLY A 146 -13.04 7.84 -7.71
N TRP A 147 -13.18 6.83 -6.87
CA TRP A 147 -12.69 5.48 -7.17
C TRP A 147 -13.69 4.73 -8.07
N PRO A 148 -13.24 3.94 -9.06
CA PRO A 148 -11.84 3.60 -9.39
C PRO A 148 -11.19 4.55 -10.40
N ASN A 149 -11.81 5.68 -10.75
CA ASN A 149 -11.31 6.58 -11.80
C ASN A 149 -9.99 7.25 -11.46
N SER A 150 -9.74 7.54 -10.18
CA SER A 150 -8.46 8.08 -9.70
C SER A 150 -7.30 7.09 -9.80
N GLY A 151 -7.59 5.80 -9.98
CA GLY A 151 -6.61 4.74 -9.91
C GLY A 151 -6.13 4.40 -8.49
N GLU A 152 -5.55 3.21 -8.37
CA GLU A 152 -4.97 2.66 -7.14
C GLU A 152 -3.80 1.74 -7.51
N ILE A 153 -2.73 1.81 -6.72
CA ILE A 153 -1.56 0.94 -6.83
C ILE A 153 -1.32 0.31 -5.46
N ASP A 154 -1.62 -0.98 -5.35
CA ASP A 154 -1.34 -1.78 -4.16
C ASP A 154 0.08 -2.32 -4.26
N ILE A 155 0.99 -1.76 -3.46
CA ILE A 155 2.40 -2.16 -3.45
C ILE A 155 2.54 -3.50 -2.72
N MET A 156 1.82 -3.64 -1.61
CA MET A 156 1.72 -4.88 -0.84
C MET A 156 0.38 -4.96 -0.14
N GLU A 157 -0.32 -6.05 -0.37
CA GLU A 157 -1.39 -6.54 0.51
C GLU A 157 -1.03 -7.94 1.00
N ASN A 158 -1.31 -8.22 2.27
CA ASN A 158 -1.33 -9.59 2.78
C ASN A 158 -2.71 -9.87 3.38
N VAL A 159 -3.20 -11.10 3.19
CA VAL A 159 -4.36 -11.61 3.91
C VAL A 159 -3.88 -12.66 4.90
N GLY A 160 -4.25 -12.51 6.18
CA GLY A 160 -3.61 -13.28 7.25
C GLY A 160 -3.88 -14.79 7.25
N TYR A 161 -4.73 -15.29 6.34
CA TYR A 161 -4.93 -16.72 6.08
C TYR A 161 -3.92 -17.28 5.06
N GLU A 162 -3.19 -16.42 4.34
CA GLU A 162 -2.08 -16.73 3.43
C GLU A 162 -0.79 -16.07 3.96
N PRO A 163 -0.24 -16.51 5.10
CA PRO A 163 0.83 -15.80 5.79
C PRO A 163 2.15 -15.74 5.00
N ASN A 164 2.29 -16.59 3.98
CA ASN A 164 3.46 -16.68 3.11
C ASN A 164 3.33 -15.91 1.80
N THR A 165 2.20 -15.22 1.55
CA THR A 165 1.88 -14.62 0.25
C THR A 165 1.52 -13.15 0.39
N VAL A 166 2.03 -12.32 -0.52
CA VAL A 166 1.58 -10.95 -0.71
C VAL A 166 1.03 -10.77 -2.12
N HIS A 167 0.20 -9.74 -2.30
CA HIS A 167 -0.41 -9.37 -3.56
C HIS A 167 0.00 -7.95 -3.92
N GLY A 168 0.36 -7.74 -5.18
CA GLY A 168 0.47 -6.41 -5.76
C GLY A 168 -0.56 -6.27 -6.87
N THR A 169 -1.29 -5.17 -6.85
CA THR A 169 -2.48 -5.00 -7.68
C THR A 169 -2.55 -3.57 -8.20
N ILE A 170 -3.16 -3.39 -9.37
CA ILE A 170 -3.62 -2.09 -9.84
C ILE A 170 -5.12 -2.11 -10.05
N HIS A 171 -5.75 -1.02 -9.64
CA HIS A 171 -7.16 -0.78 -9.91
C HIS A 171 -7.36 0.48 -10.76
N GLY A 172 -8.34 0.42 -11.65
CA GLY A 172 -8.72 1.54 -12.50
C GLY A 172 -10.06 1.32 -13.20
N PRO A 173 -10.48 2.25 -14.07
CA PRO A 173 -11.70 2.11 -14.86
C PRO A 173 -11.70 0.81 -15.68
N GLY A 174 -12.66 -0.05 -15.41
CA GLY A 174 -12.80 -1.35 -16.11
C GLY A 174 -11.97 -2.49 -15.53
N TYR A 175 -11.12 -2.26 -14.53
CA TYR A 175 -10.31 -3.29 -13.87
C TYR A 175 -10.15 -2.97 -12.37
N SER A 176 -11.20 -3.16 -11.57
CA SER A 176 -11.21 -2.75 -10.16
C SER A 176 -11.99 -3.74 -9.28
N GLY A 177 -11.86 -3.60 -7.95
CA GLY A 177 -12.43 -4.55 -6.99
C GLY A 177 -11.87 -5.95 -7.22
N GLY A 178 -12.74 -6.97 -7.27
CA GLY A 178 -12.33 -8.34 -7.60
C GLY A 178 -11.76 -8.52 -9.02
N GLY A 179 -11.87 -7.50 -9.89
CA GLY A 179 -11.28 -7.46 -11.23
C GLY A 179 -9.97 -6.65 -11.33
N GLY A 180 -9.34 -6.32 -10.20
CA GLY A 180 -8.00 -5.72 -10.20
C GLY A 180 -6.98 -6.57 -10.95
N ILE A 181 -5.99 -5.91 -11.57
CA ILE A 181 -4.94 -6.60 -12.32
C ILE A 181 -3.72 -6.73 -11.42
N GLY A 182 -3.40 -7.95 -11.02
CA GLY A 182 -2.33 -8.17 -10.07
C GLY A 182 -1.68 -9.54 -10.17
N SER A 183 -0.73 -9.78 -9.29
CA SER A 183 -0.08 -11.07 -9.11
C SER A 183 0.30 -11.25 -7.66
N ALA A 184 0.33 -12.50 -7.25
CA ALA A 184 0.80 -12.90 -5.94
C ALA A 184 2.30 -13.19 -5.97
N TYR A 185 2.97 -12.98 -4.84
CA TYR A 185 4.31 -13.44 -4.58
C TYR A 185 4.34 -14.20 -3.25
N SER A 186 4.84 -15.43 -3.28
CA SER A 186 5.01 -16.26 -2.08
C SER A 186 6.49 -16.42 -1.73
N LEU A 187 6.80 -16.32 -0.45
CA LEU A 187 8.15 -16.63 0.02
C LEU A 187 8.49 -18.12 -0.23
N PRO A 188 9.77 -18.43 -0.54
CA PRO A 188 10.20 -19.81 -0.73
C PRO A 188 10.07 -20.61 0.56
N ASN A 189 9.96 -21.93 0.42
CA ASN A 189 9.94 -22.90 1.52
C ASN A 189 8.80 -22.69 2.54
N GLY A 190 7.76 -21.93 2.19
CA GLY A 190 6.62 -21.68 3.08
C GLY A 190 6.91 -20.75 4.26
N ALA A 191 8.01 -19.98 4.20
CA ALA A 191 8.26 -18.92 5.18
C ALA A 191 7.13 -17.89 5.17
N ALA A 192 6.86 -17.25 6.30
CA ALA A 192 5.80 -16.27 6.40
C ALA A 192 6.36 -14.85 6.48
N PHE A 193 5.68 -13.90 5.84
CA PHE A 193 6.05 -12.48 5.85
C PHE A 193 6.04 -11.86 7.25
N ALA A 194 5.37 -12.50 8.20
CA ALA A 194 5.34 -12.07 9.58
C ALA A 194 6.54 -12.55 10.43
N ASP A 195 7.44 -13.37 9.88
CA ASP A 195 8.67 -13.82 10.58
C ASP A 195 9.73 -12.72 10.64
N GLY A 196 9.70 -11.76 9.73
CA GLY A 196 10.71 -10.72 9.62
C GLY A 196 10.22 -9.50 8.87
N PHE A 197 11.08 -8.49 8.81
CA PHE A 197 10.85 -7.35 7.94
C PHE A 197 11.26 -7.68 6.53
N HIS A 198 10.43 -7.26 5.57
CA HIS A 198 10.68 -7.36 4.14
C HIS A 198 10.52 -5.99 3.50
N VAL A 199 11.24 -5.74 2.41
CA VAL A 199 11.11 -4.52 1.62
C VAL A 199 10.11 -4.76 0.51
N PHE A 200 9.02 -3.99 0.51
CA PHE A 200 8.00 -4.01 -0.53
C PHE A 200 8.12 -2.73 -1.35
N ALA A 201 8.25 -2.86 -2.66
CA ALA A 201 8.52 -1.71 -3.50
C ALA A 201 7.81 -1.75 -4.85
N VAL A 202 7.56 -0.55 -5.39
CA VAL A 202 7.26 -0.35 -6.80
C VAL A 202 8.24 0.64 -7.45
N ASP A 203 8.70 0.29 -8.63
CA ASP A 203 9.28 1.25 -9.59
C ASP A 203 8.19 1.64 -10.58
N TRP A 204 7.77 2.90 -10.52
CA TRP A 204 6.69 3.44 -11.32
C TRP A 204 7.22 4.48 -12.30
N SER A 205 6.93 4.29 -13.59
CA SER A 205 7.17 5.25 -14.66
C SER A 205 5.90 5.42 -15.51
N PRO A 206 5.87 6.37 -16.46
CA PRO A 206 4.76 6.50 -17.40
C PRO A 206 4.49 5.22 -18.22
N GLU A 207 5.50 4.38 -18.41
CA GLU A 207 5.46 3.23 -19.32
C GLU A 207 5.24 1.89 -18.60
N LYS A 208 5.50 1.84 -17.30
CA LYS A 208 5.35 0.61 -16.51
C LYS A 208 5.33 0.86 -15.01
N ILE A 209 4.76 -0.10 -14.30
CA ILE A 209 4.91 -0.28 -12.86
C ILE A 209 5.54 -1.66 -12.64
N THR A 210 6.57 -1.75 -11.83
CA THR A 210 7.26 -3.01 -11.50
C THR A 210 7.24 -3.22 -10.00
N TRP A 211 6.73 -4.34 -9.53
CA TRP A 211 6.68 -4.68 -8.11
C TRP A 211 7.83 -5.59 -7.74
N SER A 212 8.37 -5.40 -6.55
CA SER A 212 9.39 -6.27 -5.98
C SER A 212 9.19 -6.51 -4.49
N VAL A 213 9.71 -7.66 -4.05
CA VAL A 213 9.86 -8.02 -2.64
C VAL A 213 11.34 -8.32 -2.40
N ASP A 214 11.97 -7.63 -1.45
CA ASP A 214 13.40 -7.74 -1.14
C ASP A 214 14.29 -7.62 -2.39
N GLY A 215 13.94 -6.68 -3.28
CA GLY A 215 14.62 -6.46 -4.57
C GLY A 215 14.33 -7.52 -5.65
N THR A 216 13.58 -8.57 -5.34
CA THR A 216 13.15 -9.58 -6.32
C THR A 216 11.88 -9.11 -7.01
N THR A 217 11.99 -8.72 -8.28
CA THR A 217 10.83 -8.42 -9.13
C THR A 217 9.97 -9.67 -9.33
N TYR A 218 8.66 -9.53 -9.13
CA TYR A 218 7.71 -10.63 -9.36
C TYR A 218 6.60 -10.29 -10.36
N GLN A 219 6.39 -9.01 -10.68
CA GLN A 219 5.53 -8.61 -11.79
C GLN A 219 5.89 -7.22 -12.34
N THR A 220 5.59 -7.03 -13.62
CA THR A 220 5.59 -5.74 -14.29
C THR A 220 4.28 -5.58 -15.03
N ARG A 221 3.66 -4.41 -14.89
CA ARG A 221 2.50 -3.99 -15.68
C ARG A 221 2.93 -2.84 -16.56
N THR A 222 2.81 -3.01 -17.85
CA THR A 222 2.79 -1.89 -18.78
C THR A 222 1.33 -1.45 -18.94
N PRO A 223 1.06 -0.19 -19.32
CA PRO A 223 -0.21 0.12 -19.97
C PRO A 223 -0.47 -0.96 -21.04
N PRO A 224 -1.71 -1.45 -21.18
CA PRO A 224 -2.06 -2.29 -22.31
C PRO A 224 -1.52 -1.60 -23.56
N THR A 225 -0.65 -2.29 -24.30
CA THR A 225 -0.03 -1.75 -25.53
C THR A 225 -1.06 -0.95 -26.29
N TRP A 226 -0.71 0.27 -26.69
CA TRP A 226 -1.45 1.05 -27.68
C TRP A 226 -1.68 0.19 -28.92
N ALA A 227 -2.76 -0.59 -28.91
CA ALA A 227 -3.15 -1.40 -30.04
C ALA A 227 -3.64 -0.40 -31.09
N ALA A 228 -2.75 -0.07 -32.01
CA ALA A 228 -2.99 0.50 -33.33
C ALA A 228 -4.05 1.62 -33.41
N GLY A 229 -3.56 2.86 -33.48
CA GLY A 229 -4.27 3.92 -34.20
C GLY A 229 -5.57 4.41 -33.54
N SER A 230 -5.44 5.16 -32.45
CA SER A 230 -6.42 6.19 -32.09
C SER A 230 -5.70 7.22 -31.24
N GLY A 231 -5.38 8.37 -31.87
CA GLY A 231 -4.71 9.46 -31.19
C GLY A 231 -5.51 9.94 -29.98
N CYS A 232 -4.89 9.91 -28.81
CA CYS A 232 -5.36 10.68 -27.67
C CYS A 232 -4.89 12.13 -27.87
N THR A 233 -5.60 12.86 -28.72
CA THR A 233 -5.50 14.32 -28.75
C THR A 233 -6.31 14.83 -27.58
N THR A 234 -5.68 15.61 -26.71
CA THR A 234 -6.36 16.43 -25.72
C THR A 234 -7.34 17.36 -26.44
N THR A 235 -8.63 17.06 -26.39
CA THR A 235 -9.67 17.99 -26.83
C THR A 235 -10.56 18.32 -25.64
N ARG A 236 -10.45 19.58 -25.19
CA ARG A 236 -11.49 20.28 -24.45
C ARG A 236 -12.81 20.18 -25.22
N SER A 237 -13.89 19.77 -24.58
CA SER A 237 -15.23 20.21 -24.98
C SER A 237 -16.21 20.18 -23.82
N SER A 238 -16.80 21.35 -23.63
CA SER A 238 -17.94 21.72 -22.80
C SER A 238 -19.25 21.02 -23.22
N SER A 239 -20.16 20.92 -22.24
CA SER A 239 -21.56 20.47 -22.26
C SER A 239 -22.36 20.48 -23.58
N SER A 240 -23.22 19.46 -23.78
CA SER A 240 -24.66 19.62 -24.08
C SER A 240 -25.40 18.27 -24.15
N SER A 241 -26.63 18.26 -23.64
CA SER A 241 -27.61 17.17 -23.59
C SER A 241 -28.34 16.91 -24.92
N THR A 242 -28.72 15.64 -25.19
CA THR A 242 -30.02 15.29 -25.81
C THR A 242 -30.35 13.81 -25.63
N SER A 243 -31.54 13.52 -25.07
CA SER A 243 -32.23 12.22 -25.16
C SER A 243 -33.19 12.20 -26.36
N PRO A 244 -33.63 11.01 -26.79
CA PRO A 244 -35.06 10.78 -26.95
C PRO A 244 -35.57 9.51 -26.25
N SER A 245 -36.90 9.52 -26.06
CA SER A 245 -37.75 8.77 -25.12
C SER A 245 -38.54 7.63 -25.78
N ALA A 246 -39.04 6.67 -24.97
CA ALA A 246 -40.43 6.15 -24.99
C ALA A 246 -40.69 5.34 -23.69
N ALA A 247 -41.50 5.85 -22.72
CA ALA A 247 -42.97 5.73 -22.55
C ALA A 247 -43.40 4.31 -22.08
N THR A 248 -44.12 4.06 -20.97
CA THR A 248 -45.37 4.61 -20.37
C THR A 248 -45.45 4.16 -18.87
N GLY A 249 -45.77 4.95 -17.82
CA GLY A 249 -47.06 5.50 -17.32
C GLY A 249 -47.67 4.64 -16.16
N PRO A 250 -48.44 5.15 -15.14
CA PRO A 250 -48.70 6.52 -14.67
C PRO A 250 -48.46 6.76 -13.13
N ALA A 251 -48.73 8.01 -12.71
CA ALA A 251 -48.46 8.73 -11.44
C ALA A 251 -49.17 8.19 -10.16
N ALA A 252 -48.94 8.63 -8.91
CA ALA A 252 -48.56 9.95 -8.37
C ALA A 252 -48.15 9.90 -6.87
N ARG A 253 -47.22 10.77 -6.43
CA ARG A 253 -47.41 11.85 -5.42
C ARG A 253 -46.05 12.45 -5.01
N THR A 254 -46.06 13.77 -4.88
CA THR A 254 -44.92 14.67 -4.63
C THR A 254 -44.70 14.94 -3.13
N ALA A 255 -43.43 14.99 -2.70
CA ALA A 255 -42.88 15.77 -1.58
C ALA A 255 -41.32 15.77 -1.61
N PRO A 256 -40.62 16.79 -1.08
CA PRO A 256 -39.29 17.27 -1.52
C PRO A 256 -38.08 16.52 -0.91
N PRO A 257 -36.85 16.75 -1.43
CA PRO A 257 -35.72 15.86 -1.15
C PRO A 257 -35.12 16.14 0.22
N ARG A 258 -34.95 15.10 1.02
CA ARG A 258 -33.95 15.10 2.10
C ARG A 258 -32.67 14.52 1.54
N SER A 259 -31.72 15.38 1.23
CA SER A 259 -30.33 15.00 1.00
C SER A 259 -29.79 14.28 2.24
N ARG A 260 -29.45 13.01 2.09
CA ARG A 260 -28.52 12.30 2.97
C ARG A 260 -27.69 11.39 2.08
N SER A 261 -26.64 11.97 1.51
CA SER A 261 -25.49 11.17 1.09
C SER A 261 -24.86 10.62 2.36
N ARG A 262 -25.24 9.39 2.73
CA ARG A 262 -24.48 8.56 3.66
C ARG A 262 -23.71 7.58 2.79
N TRP A 263 -22.39 7.72 2.85
CA TRP A 263 -21.45 6.61 2.65
C TRP A 263 -21.60 5.66 3.82
#